data_AF-A0A821MTI8-F1
#
_entry.id   AF-A0A821MTI8-F1
#
_cell.length_a   1.000
_cell.length_b   1.000
_cell.length_c   1.000
_cell.angle_alpha   90.00
_cell.angle_beta   90.00
_cell.angle_gamma   90.00
#
_symmetry.space_group_name_H-M   'P 1'
#
loop_
_entity.id
_entity.type
_entity.pdbx_description
1 polymer ?
#
loop_
_entity_poly.entity_id
_entity_poly.type
_entity_poly.pdbx_seq_one_letter_code
_entity_poly.pdbx_strand_id
1 'polypeptide(L)' 'MDAKIAALSNEKRTNWDEQLPFVTFNYNTSIHTTTGQIPLELMHGRSPILPFDQQQPLITLSQDPEHRLKLNQYLSTLT' A
#
# COMPACT_ATOMS: atom_id res chain seq x y z
N MET A 1 -6.70 20.12 0.67
CA MET A 1 -5.62 19.61 -0.20
C MET A 1 -4.27 20.12 0.30
N ASP A 2 -4.17 21.42 0.56
CA ASP A 2 -2.95 22.10 1.01
C ASP A 2 -2.34 21.53 2.31
N ALA A 3 -3.19 21.20 3.29
CA ALA A 3 -2.73 20.57 4.53
C ALA A 3 -2.03 19.21 4.28
N LYS A 4 -2.46 18.44 3.27
CA LYS A 4 -1.85 17.15 2.93
C LYS A 4 -0.50 17.33 2.25
N ILE A 5 -0.38 18.30 1.34
CA ILE A 5 0.90 18.64 0.68
C ILE A 5 1.90 19.12 1.73
N ALA A 6 1.48 20.01 2.65
CA ALA A 6 2.33 20.49 3.72
C ALA A 6 2.77 19.38 4.69
N ALA A 7 1.89 18.42 4.98
CA ALA A 7 2.18 17.31 5.89
C ALA A 7 3.17 16.28 5.32
N LEU A 8 3.17 16.08 4.00
CA LEU A 8 4.06 15.14 3.32
C LEU A 8 5.37 15.76 2.86
N SER A 9 5.43 17.10 2.79
CA SER A 9 6.66 17.81 2.43
C SER A 9 7.71 17.69 3.52
N ASN A 10 8.98 17.79 3.13
CA ASN A 10 10.10 17.86 4.06
C ASN A 10 10.03 19.14 4.91
N GLU A 11 10.85 19.21 5.98
CA GLU A 11 10.87 20.34 6.90
C GLU A 11 11.10 21.70 6.20
N LYS A 12 11.91 21.68 5.13
CA LYS A 12 12.25 22.86 4.32
C LYS A 12 11.18 23.22 3.28
N ARG A 13 10.13 22.40 3.12
CA ARG A 13 9.06 22.53 2.11
C ARG A 13 9.56 22.66 0.66
N THR A 14 10.71 22.07 0.34
CA THR A 14 11.32 22.20 -1.00
C THR A 14 10.89 21.12 -1.98
N ASN A 15 10.30 20.03 -1.50
CA ASN A 15 9.95 18.85 -2.30
C ASN A 15 8.43 18.67 -2.45
N TRP A 16 7.66 19.77 -2.36
CA TRP A 16 6.19 19.74 -2.40
C TRP A 16 5.65 19.18 -3.73
N ASP A 17 6.38 19.41 -4.82
CA ASP A 17 6.12 18.96 -6.17
C ASP A 17 6.30 17.44 -6.29
N GLU A 18 7.31 16.89 -5.64
CA GLU A 18 7.50 15.44 -5.53
C GLU A 18 6.36 14.75 -4.77
N GLN A 19 5.69 15.47 -3.86
CA GLN A 19 4.56 14.94 -3.09
C GLN A 19 3.21 14.99 -3.83
N LEU A 20 3.11 15.76 -4.92
CA LEU A 20 1.85 15.95 -5.65
C LEU A 20 1.19 14.65 -6.13
N PRO A 21 1.93 13.68 -6.72
CA PRO A 21 1.32 12.43 -7.18
C PRO A 21 0.67 11.65 -6.03
N PHE A 22 1.31 11.64 -4.85
CA PHE A 22 0.81 10.93 -3.67
C PHE A 22 -0.44 11.59 -3.09
N VAL A 23 -0.45 12.92 -2.99
CA VAL A 23 -1.63 13.66 -2.52
C VAL A 23 -2.79 13.49 -3.48
N THR A 24 -2.52 13.57 -4.79
CA THR A 24 -3.54 13.39 -5.84
C THR A 24 -4.12 11.99 -5.81
N PHE A 25 -3.27 10.96 -5.69
CA PHE A 25 -3.70 9.59 -5.53
C PHE A 25 -4.60 9.44 -4.31
N ASN A 26 -4.15 9.89 -3.14
CA ASN A 26 -4.94 9.80 -1.91
C ASN A 26 -6.28 10.53 -2.01
N TYR A 27 -6.30 11.72 -2.63
CA TYR A 27 -7.52 12.47 -2.87
C TYR A 27 -8.52 11.69 -3.74
N ASN A 28 -8.04 11.09 -4.84
CA ASN A 28 -8.88 10.38 -5.79
C ASN A 28 -9.41 9.04 -5.28
N THR A 29 -8.69 8.38 -4.37
CA THR A 29 -9.03 7.02 -3.88
C THR A 29 -9.65 6.97 -2.49
N SER A 30 -9.66 8.07 -1.75
CA SER A 30 -10.30 8.13 -0.43
C SER A 30 -11.77 8.54 -0.52
N ILE A 31 -12.57 8.13 0.46
CA ILE A 31 -13.94 8.62 0.65
C ILE A 31 -13.89 10.07 1.10
N HIS A 32 -14.62 10.95 0.41
CA HIS A 32 -14.72 12.37 0.78
C HIS A 32 -15.85 12.59 1.77
N THR A 33 -15.60 13.36 2.82
CA THR A 33 -16.58 13.60 3.89
C THR A 33 -17.82 14.36 3.41
N THR A 34 -17.67 15.26 2.44
CA THR A 34 -18.78 16.06 1.90
C THR A 34 -19.74 15.23 1.05
N THR A 35 -19.23 14.29 0.25
CA THR A 35 -20.05 13.50 -0.69
C THR A 35 -20.32 12.07 -0.22
N GLY A 36 -19.54 11.58 0.75
CA GLY A 36 -19.56 10.18 1.16
C GLY A 36 -19.06 9.21 0.09
N GLN A 37 -18.39 9.71 -0.96
CA GLN A 37 -18.04 8.93 -2.14
C GLN A 37 -16.57 9.10 -2.53
N ILE A 38 -16.07 8.17 -3.35
CA ILE A 38 -14.71 8.18 -3.89
C ILE A 38 -14.70 8.93 -5.23
N PRO A 39 -13.91 10.02 -5.41
CA PRO A 39 -13.93 10.82 -6.63
C PRO A 39 -13.56 10.04 -7.90
N LEU A 40 -12.57 9.14 -7.82
CA LEU A 40 -12.19 8.31 -8.97
C LEU A 40 -13.36 7.42 -9.44
N GLU A 41 -14.09 6.85 -8.48
CA GLU A 41 -15.24 6.00 -8.78
C GLU A 41 -16.39 6.81 -9.39
N LEU A 42 -16.64 8.02 -8.89
CA LEU A 42 -17.63 8.92 -9.48
C LEU A 42 -17.30 9.32 -10.93
N MET A 43 -16.02 9.57 -11.21
CA MET A 43 -15.59 10.04 -12.53
C MET A 43 -15.46 8.91 -13.56
N HIS A 44 -15.12 7.70 -13.13
CA HIS A 44 -14.80 6.59 -14.04
C HIS A 44 -15.73 5.38 -13.91
N GLY A 45 -16.65 5.36 -12.95
CA GLY A 45 -17.61 4.27 -12.75
C GLY A 45 -16.97 2.95 -12.30
N ARG A 46 -15.75 2.97 -11.76
CA ARG A 46 -15.05 1.79 -11.23
C ARG A 46 -14.33 2.12 -9.94
N SER A 47 -14.29 1.17 -9.03
CA SER A 47 -13.52 1.31 -7.79
C SER A 47 -12.01 1.42 -8.09
N PRO A 48 -11.26 2.22 -7.32
CA PRO A 48 -9.81 2.28 -7.44
C PRO A 48 -9.18 0.91 -7.17
N ILE A 49 -8.15 0.55 -7.94
CA ILE A 49 -7.29 -0.61 -7.65
C ILE A 49 -6.08 -0.07 -6.92
N LEU A 50 -5.91 -0.45 -5.65
CA LEU A 50 -4.80 -0.03 -4.81
C LEU A 50 -3.61 -0.99 -5.00
N PRO A 51 -2.37 -0.53 -4.77
CA PRO A 51 -1.19 -1.40 -4.83
C PRO A 51 -1.29 -2.65 -3.93
N PHE A 52 -1.99 -2.51 -2.79
CA PHE A 52 -2.25 -3.62 -1.87
C PHE A 52 -3.31 -4.62 -2.38
N ASP A 53 -4.21 -4.21 -3.27
CA ASP A 53 -5.21 -5.11 -3.85
C ASP A 53 -4.58 -6.12 -4.83
N GLN A 54 -3.38 -5.80 -5.33
CA GLN A 54 -2.62 -6.63 -6.27
C GLN A 54 -1.53 -7.47 -5.59
N GLN A 55 -1.58 -7.62 -4.27
CA GLN A 55 -0.67 -8.54 -3.60
C GLN A 55 -0.90 -9.95 -4.16
N GLN A 56 0.13 -10.51 -4.81
CA GLN A 56 0.15 -11.94 -5.09
C GLN A 56 -0.10 -12.66 -3.76
N PRO A 57 -0.95 -13.70 -3.72
CA PRO A 57 -1.12 -14.50 -2.52
C PRO A 57 0.28 -14.91 -2.05
N LEU A 58 0.58 -14.55 -0.80
CA LEU A 58 1.90 -14.65 -0.20
C LEU A 58 2.56 -15.98 -0.58
N ILE A 59 3.71 -15.85 -1.25
CA ILE A 59 4.71 -16.89 -1.46
C ILE A 59 4.82 -17.70 -0.16
N THR A 60 4.58 -19.01 -0.23
CA THR A 60 4.91 -19.97 0.84
C THR A 60 6.22 -19.54 1.48
N LEU A 61 6.26 -19.43 2.82
CA LEU A 61 7.42 -18.94 3.60
C LEU A 61 8.74 -19.69 3.31
N SER A 62 8.70 -20.71 2.45
CA SER A 62 9.83 -21.11 1.65
C SER A 62 9.39 -21.45 0.23
N GLN A 63 10.09 -20.92 -0.77
CA GLN A 63 10.05 -21.48 -2.13
C GLN A 63 10.67 -22.88 -2.17
N ASP A 64 11.29 -23.34 -1.08
CA ASP A 64 11.87 -24.66 -0.92
C ASP A 64 10.79 -25.68 -0.48
N PRO A 65 10.44 -26.66 -1.33
CA PRO A 65 9.52 -27.74 -0.98
C PRO A 65 9.96 -28.51 0.27
N GLU A 66 11.26 -28.52 0.55
CA GLU A 66 11.89 -29.29 1.62
C GLU A 66 12.05 -28.49 2.92
N HIS A 67 11.59 -27.24 2.97
CA HIS A 67 11.77 -26.37 4.14
C HIS A 67 11.28 -27.00 5.45
N ARG A 68 10.11 -27.64 5.40
CA ARG A 68 9.52 -28.33 6.55
C ARG A 68 10.39 -29.49 7.03
N LEU A 69 11.07 -30.18 6.12
CA LEU A 69 11.97 -31.29 6.44
C LEU A 69 13.26 -30.80 7.11
N LYS A 70 13.87 -29.74 6.57
CA LYS A 70 15.04 -29.08 7.18
C LYS A 70 14.73 -28.56 8.59
N LEU A 71 13.55 -27.99 8.78
CA LEU A 71 13.10 -27.49 10.08
C LEU A 71 12.93 -28.63 11.08
N ASN A 72 12.25 -29.73 10.69
CA ASN A 72 12.11 -30.91 11.56
C ASN A 72 13.46 -31.54 11.91
N GLN A 73 14.39 -31.60 10.94
CA GLN A 73 15.74 -32.08 11.18
C GLN A 73 16.45 -31.20 12.22
N TYR A 74 16.43 -29.87 12.07
CA TYR A 74 17.03 -28.97 13.04
C TYR A 74 16.41 -29.11 14.43
N LEU A 75 15.08 -29.20 14.53
CA LEU A 75 14.41 -29.41 15.81
C LEU A 75 14.82 -30.74 16.47
N SER A 76 15.02 -31.79 15.69
CA SER A 76 15.52 -33.08 16.20
C SER A 76 16.95 -33.04 16.72
N THR A 77 17.75 -32.03 16.32
CA THR A 77 19.11 -31.83 16.88
C THR A 77 19.12 -31.07 18.19
N LEU A 78 18.00 -30.42 18.55
CA LEU A 78 17.87 -29.61 19.77
C LEU A 78 17.22 -30.36 20.94
N THR A 79 16.69 -31.55 20.68
CA THR A 79 16.14 -32.50 21.67
C THR A 79 17.04 -33.69 21.82
#